data_AF-N1WS22-F1
#
_entry.id   AF-N1WS22-F1
#
_cell.length_a   1.000
_cell.length_b   1.000
_cell.length_c   1.000
_cell.angle_alpha   90.00
_cell.angle_beta   90.00
_cell.angle_gamma   90.00
#
_symmetry.space_group_name_H-M   'P 1'
#
loop_
_entity.id
_entity.type
_entity.pdbx_description
1 polymer ?
#
loop_
_entity_poly.entity_id
_entity_poly.type
_entity_poly.pdbx_seq_one_letter_code
_entity_poly.pdbx_strand_id
1 'polypeptide(L)'
;MSKLVESVRFLEDNLKKLISEHQDLKVRYSALATQFDSESNSISELNSKIEMLQKENKTLRTANAMLGSTEYKRETKLKINSLIKEIDSCIIQLAE
;
A
#
# COMPACT_ATOMS: atom_id res chain seq x y z
N MET A 1 41.35 -2.65 54.80
CA MET A 1 40.47 -3.64 54.14
C MET A 1 39.07 -3.11 53.79
N SER A 2 38.50 -2.10 54.47
CA SER A 2 37.12 -1.66 54.18
C SER A 2 36.92 -0.97 52.81
N LYS A 3 37.83 -0.08 52.38
CA LYS A 3 37.68 0.65 51.10
C LYS A 3 37.62 -0.24 49.86
N LEU A 4 38.43 -1.31 49.82
CA LEU A 4 38.42 -2.24 48.69
C LEU A 4 37.09 -3.01 48.63
N VAL A 5 36.59 -3.45 49.78
CA VAL A 5 35.30 -4.16 49.88
C VAL A 5 34.13 -3.24 49.48
N GLU A 6 34.17 -1.97 49.90
CA GLU A 6 33.17 -0.97 49.48
C GLU A 6 33.21 -0.70 47.97
N SER A 7 34.40 -0.55 47.38
CA SER A 7 34.55 -0.38 45.93
C SER A 7 34.07 -1.59 45.12
N VAL A 8 34.36 -2.81 45.60
CA VAL A 8 33.87 -4.04 44.96
C VAL A 8 32.35 -4.14 45.05
N ARG A 9 31.76 -3.82 46.20
CA ARG A 9 30.30 -3.81 46.38
C ARG A 9 29.61 -2.78 45.48
N PHE A 10 30.17 -1.58 45.38
CA PHE A 10 29.65 -0.54 44.48
C PHE A 10 29.72 -0.98 43.02
N LEU A 11 30.80 -1.64 42.61
CA LEU A 11 30.92 -2.18 41.25
C LEU A 11 29.89 -3.29 41.00
N GLU A 12 29.66 -4.17 41.98
CA GLU A 12 28.66 -5.24 41.89
C GLU A 12 27.24 -4.69 41.73
N ASP A 13 26.88 -3.65 42.50
CA ASP A 13 25.56 -3.02 42.41
C ASP A 13 25.35 -2.34 41.05
N ASN A 14 26.37 -1.64 40.53
CA ASN A 14 26.31 -1.04 39.20
C ASN A 14 26.22 -2.10 38.09
N LEU A 15 26.94 -3.21 38.23
CA LEU A 15 26.89 -4.30 37.26
C LEU A 15 25.49 -4.94 37.23
N LYS A 16 24.88 -5.19 38.39
CA LYS A 16 23.51 -5.71 38.49
C LYS A 16 22.51 -4.77 37.83
N LYS A 17 22.63 -3.46 38.09
CA LYS A 17 21.79 -2.44 37.47
C LYS A 17 21.93 -2.44 35.94
N LEU A 18 23.17 -2.46 35.45
CA LEU A 18 23.46 -2.48 34.01
C LEU A 18 22.89 -3.73 33.33
N ILE A 19 23.01 -4.90 33.97
CA ILE A 19 22.45 -6.15 33.44
C ILE A 19 20.91 -6.06 33.38
N SER A 20 20.26 -5.54 34.41
CA SER A 20 18.81 -5.37 34.44
C SER A 20 18.34 -4.42 33.33
N GLU A 21 18.98 -3.26 33.18
CA GLU A 21 18.65 -2.29 32.13
C GLU A 21 18.87 -2.88 30.73
N HIS A 22 19.92 -3.67 30.54
CA HIS A 22 20.18 -4.34 29.27
C HIS A 22 19.12 -5.40 28.95
N GLN A 23 18.68 -6.18 29.94
CA GLN A 23 17.61 -7.16 29.77
C GLN A 23 16.28 -6.49 29.41
N ASP A 24 15.91 -5.42 30.12
CA ASP A 24 14.72 -4.63 29.82
C ASP A 24 14.77 -4.03 28.41
N LEU A 25 15.92 -3.49 28.01
CA LEU A 25 16.12 -2.94 26.67
C LEU A 25 15.98 -4.02 25.60
N LYS A 26 16.51 -5.22 25.83
CA LYS A 26 16.40 -6.35 24.90
C LYS A 26 14.95 -6.79 24.71
N VAL A 27 14.17 -6.84 25.79
CA VAL A 27 12.73 -7.16 25.73
C VAL A 27 11.97 -6.11 24.94
N ARG A 28 12.21 -4.82 25.23
CA ARG A 28 11.57 -3.70 24.49
C ARG A 28 11.92 -3.71 23.01
N TYR A 29 13.19 -3.95 22.69
CA TYR A 29 13.65 -4.05 21.31
C TYR A 29 12.95 -5.21 20.57
N SER A 30 12.85 -6.39 21.20
CA SER A 30 12.16 -7.53 20.60
C SER A 30 10.68 -7.25 20.34
N ALA A 31 10.00 -6.57 21.27
CA ALA A 31 8.61 -6.17 21.11
C ALA A 31 8.45 -5.16 19.97
N LEU A 32 9.33 -4.16 19.91
CA LEU A 32 9.30 -3.13 18.87
C LEU A 32 9.59 -3.71 17.48
N ALA A 33 10.55 -4.64 17.37
CA ALA A 33 10.84 -5.34 16.12
C ALA A 33 9.62 -6.14 15.61
N THR A 34 8.95 -6.84 16.53
CA THR A 34 7.72 -7.61 16.19
C THR A 34 6.61 -6.68 15.71
N GLN A 35 6.42 -5.53 16.38
CA GLN A 35 5.43 -4.54 15.98
C GLN A 35 5.76 -3.97 14.60
N PHE A 36 7.02 -3.61 14.37
CA PHE A 36 7.48 -3.09 13.09
C PHE A 36 7.21 -4.06 11.93
N ASP A 37 7.53 -5.35 12.11
CA ASP A 37 7.26 -6.37 11.10
C ASP A 37 5.75 -6.51 10.82
N SER A 38 4.92 -6.44 11.87
CA SER A 38 3.46 -6.50 11.71
C SER A 38 2.87 -5.30 10.97
N GLU A 39 3.38 -4.09 11.24
CA GLU A 39 2.96 -2.86 10.57
C GLU A 39 3.43 -2.86 9.11
N SER A 40 4.66 -3.31 8.86
CA SER A 40 5.22 -3.45 7.51
C SER A 40 4.38 -4.41 6.65
N ASN A 41 3.98 -5.56 7.20
CA ASN A 41 3.08 -6.49 6.52
C ASN A 41 1.71 -5.85 6.25
N SER A 42 1.14 -5.15 7.23
CA SER A 42 -0.15 -4.46 7.07
C SER A 42 -0.10 -3.39 5.96
N ILE A 43 1.00 -2.63 5.86
CA ILE A 43 1.22 -1.65 4.80
C ILE A 43 1.27 -2.34 3.43
N SER A 44 1.96 -3.47 3.32
CA SER A 44 2.04 -4.25 2.08
C SER A 44 0.65 -4.73 1.62
N GLU A 45 -0.15 -5.27 2.55
CA GLU A 45 -1.52 -5.71 2.27
C GLU A 45 -2.44 -4.56 1.84
N LEU A 46 -2.35 -3.42 2.53
CA LEU A 46 -3.13 -2.22 2.19
C LEU A 46 -2.76 -1.70 0.79
N ASN A 47 -1.46 -1.67 0.45
CA ASN A 47 -1.02 -1.26 -0.89
C ASN A 47 -1.55 -2.19 -1.97
N SER A 48 -1.49 -3.51 -1.76
CA SER A 48 -2.09 -4.47 -2.69
C SER A 48 -3.59 -4.26 -2.87
N LYS A 49 -4.30 -3.96 -1.77
CA LYS A 49 -5.74 -3.67 -1.83
C LYS A 49 -6.03 -2.36 -2.59
N ILE A 50 -5.21 -1.33 -2.41
CA ILE A 50 -5.32 -0.07 -3.14
C ILE A 50 -5.13 -0.31 -4.64
N GLU A 51 -4.10 -1.05 -5.05
CA GLU A 51 -3.87 -1.37 -6.46
C GLU A 51 -5.04 -2.13 -7.09
N MET A 52 -5.59 -3.11 -6.36
CA MET A 52 -6.78 -3.86 -6.79
C MET A 52 -7.98 -2.93 -6.98
N LEU A 53 -8.27 -2.06 -6.02
CA LEU A 53 -9.39 -1.11 -6.09
C LEU A 53 -9.20 -0.08 -7.20
N GLN A 54 -7.97 0.38 -7.44
CA GLN A 54 -7.66 1.27 -8.55
C GLN A 54 -7.92 0.59 -9.90
N LYS A 55 -7.54 -0.67 -10.03
CA LYS A 55 -7.80 -1.45 -11.25
C LYS A 55 -9.31 -1.64 -11.48
N GLU A 56 -10.05 -2.01 -10.44
CA GLU A 56 -11.51 -2.15 -10.49
C GLU A 56 -12.18 -0.83 -10.86
N ASN A 57 -11.78 0.27 -10.22
CA ASN A 57 -12.29 1.60 -10.53
C ASN A 57 -12.03 1.99 -11.99
N LYS A 58 -10.82 1.73 -12.50
CA LYS A 58 -10.49 1.97 -13.92
C LYS A 58 -11.40 1.17 -14.84
N THR A 59 -11.61 -0.12 -14.56
CA THR A 59 -12.54 -0.96 -15.33
C THR A 59 -13.96 -0.39 -15.33
N LEU A 60 -14.47 0.01 -14.17
CA LEU A 60 -15.79 0.62 -14.05
C LEU A 60 -15.89 1.94 -14.82
N ARG A 61 -14.87 2.79 -14.76
CA ARG A 61 -14.83 4.04 -15.54
C ARG A 61 -14.83 3.77 -17.04
N THR A 62 -14.04 2.79 -17.50
CA THR A 62 -14.05 2.38 -18.91
C THR A 62 -15.42 1.86 -19.33
N ALA A 63 -16.06 1.01 -18.52
CA ALA A 63 -17.42 0.53 -18.81
C ALA A 63 -18.44 1.69 -18.86
N ASN A 64 -18.38 2.63 -17.91
CA ASN A 64 -19.24 3.81 -17.89
C ASN A 64 -19.03 4.74 -19.10
N ALA A 65 -17.81 4.86 -19.59
CA ALA A 65 -17.51 5.61 -20.81
C ALA A 65 -18.06 4.90 -22.06
N MET A 66 -17.87 3.58 -22.15
CA MET A 66 -18.41 2.75 -23.24
C MET A 66 -19.93 2.81 -23.31
N LEU A 67 -20.61 2.80 -22.16
CA LEU A 67 -22.07 2.90 -22.09
C LEU A 67 -22.61 4.32 -22.33
N GLY A 68 -21.74 5.31 -22.54
CA GLY A 68 -22.15 6.68 -22.84
C GLY A 68 -22.88 7.36 -21.68
N SER A 69 -22.40 7.12 -20.46
CA SER A 69 -22.88 7.81 -19.25
C SER A 69 -22.91 9.34 -19.41
N THR A 70 -23.61 10.03 -18.53
CA THR A 70 -23.82 11.49 -18.60
C THR A 70 -22.53 12.29 -18.78
N GLU A 71 -21.44 11.85 -18.14
CA GLU A 71 -20.10 12.45 -18.24
C GLU A 71 -19.48 12.26 -19.64
N TYR A 72 -19.62 11.09 -20.25
CA TYR A 72 -18.99 10.74 -21.53
C TYR A 72 -19.93 10.87 -22.75
N LYS A 73 -21.19 11.24 -22.54
CA LYS A 73 -22.27 11.28 -23.54
C LYS A 73 -21.88 11.97 -24.84
N ARG A 74 -21.19 13.11 -24.77
CA ARG A 74 -20.75 13.88 -25.96
C ARG A 74 -19.70 13.11 -26.75
N GLU A 75 -18.67 12.58 -26.09
CA GLU A 75 -17.60 11.81 -26.71
C GLU A 75 -18.13 10.52 -27.34
N THR A 76 -18.97 9.78 -26.62
CA THR A 76 -19.60 8.56 -27.12
C THR A 76 -20.46 8.86 -28.35
N LYS A 77 -21.22 9.96 -28.36
CA LYS A 77 -22.03 10.36 -29.53
C LYS A 77 -21.15 10.67 -30.75
N LEU A 78 -20.04 11.39 -30.57
CA LEU A 78 -19.11 11.68 -31.66
C LEU A 78 -18.49 10.40 -32.23
N LYS A 79 -18.12 9.45 -31.36
CA LYS A 79 -17.55 8.17 -31.79
C LYS A 79 -18.56 7.32 -32.55
N ILE A 80 -19.80 7.23 -32.08
CA ILE A 80 -20.91 6.56 -32.80
C ILE A 80 -21.11 7.18 -34.18
N ASN A 81 -21.15 8.52 -34.27
CA ASN A 81 -21.30 9.20 -35.56
C ASN A 81 -20.14 8.92 -36.53
N SER A 82 -18.91 8.77 -36.04
CA SER A 82 -17.76 8.35 -36.86
C SER A 82 -17.96 6.93 -37.39
N LEU A 83 -18.34 6.00 -36.52
CA LEU A 83 -18.56 4.59 -36.88
C LEU A 83 -19.69 4.43 -37.90
N ILE A 84 -20.78 5.19 -37.76
CA ILE A 84 -21.88 5.17 -38.74
C ILE A 84 -21.35 5.60 -40.12
N LYS A 85 -20.56 6.68 -40.20
CA LYS A 85 -19.96 7.12 -41.48
C LYS A 85 -19.02 6.09 -42.09
N GLU A 86 -18.23 5.40 -41.26
CA GLU A 86 -17.37 4.31 -41.73
C GLU A 86 -18.19 3.13 -42.26
N ILE A 87 -19.28 2.77 -41.59
CA ILE A 87 -20.22 1.74 -42.05
C ILE A 87 -20.86 2.15 -43.38
N ASP A 88 -21.37 3.38 -43.48
CA ASP A 88 -21.97 3.90 -44.72
C ASP A 88 -20.95 3.84 -45.87
N SER A 89 -19.70 4.22 -45.63
CA SER A 89 -18.62 4.13 -46.61
C SER A 89 -18.35 2.68 -47.04
N CYS A 90 -18.39 1.74 -46.11
CA CYS A 90 -18.16 0.32 -46.41
C CYS A 90 -19.34 -0.28 -47.20
N ILE A 91 -20.57 0.12 -46.88
CA ILE A 91 -21.77 -0.29 -47.63
C ILE A 91 -21.69 0.19 -49.09
N ILE A 92 -21.26 1.44 -49.32
CA ILE A 92 -21.09 1.97 -50.67
C ILE A 92 -20.05 1.15 -51.45
N GLN A 93 -18.90 0.86 -50.84
CA GLN A 93 -17.84 0.03 -51.45
C GLN A 93 -18.28 -1.41 -51.77
N LEU A 94 -19.26 -1.95 -51.06
CA LEU A 94 -19.81 -3.29 -51.31
C LEU A 94 -20.95 -3.29 -52.34
N ALA A 95 -21.52 -2.13 -52.64
CA ALA A 95 -22.59 -1.95 -53.62
C ALA A 95 -22.08 -1.55 -55.02
N GLU A 96 -20.81 -1.14 -55.11
CA GLU A 96 -20.01 -1.16 -56.34
C GLU A 96 -19.52 -2.58 -56.66
#